data_AF-A0A2V6F0U0-F1
#
_entry.id   AF-A0A2V6F0U0-F1
#
_cell.length_a   1.000
_cell.length_b   1.000
_cell.length_c   1.000
_cell.angle_alpha   90.00
_cell.angle_beta   90.00
_cell.angle_gamma   90.00
#
_symmetry.space_group_name_H-M   'P 1'
#
loop_
_entity.id
_entity.type
_entity.pdbx_description
1 polymer ?
#
loop_
_entity_poly.entity_id
_entity_poly.type
_entity_poly.pdbx_seq_one_letter_code
_entity_poly.pdbx_strand_id
1 'polypeptide(L)'
;MNKKIPNSVAAVIVVGLLLAFGCWAYFGDTSFRQERRMKLARQHLPAITNAVYANPEFRDVTVGVGTGAGGCFLVVGAVETEKNLSELQRIIAAQQPPVAVVYQLKVLERYSDAKP
;
A
#
# COMPACT_ATOMS: atom_id res chain seq x y z
N MET A 1 -24.40 -46.00 -2.30
CA MET A 1 -23.81 -46.62 -1.10
C MET A 1 -23.08 -45.52 -0.31
N ASN A 2 -23.75 -44.89 0.66
CA ASN A 2 -23.18 -43.76 1.42
C ASN A 2 -22.20 -44.29 2.48
N LYS A 3 -20.90 -44.14 2.25
CA LYS A 3 -19.88 -44.41 3.27
C LYS A 3 -19.94 -43.30 4.31
N LYS A 4 -20.39 -43.61 5.53
CA LYS A 4 -20.40 -42.67 6.65
C LYS A 4 -18.96 -42.38 7.06
N ILE A 5 -18.60 -41.11 7.16
CA ILE A 5 -17.29 -40.69 7.66
C ILE A 5 -17.23 -41.00 9.16
N PRO A 6 -16.21 -41.71 9.66
CA PRO A 6 -16.07 -41.96 11.09
C PRO A 6 -15.84 -40.65 11.84
N ASN A 7 -16.43 -40.52 13.01
CA ASN A 7 -16.44 -39.26 13.79
C ASN A 7 -15.03 -38.72 14.09
N SER A 8 -14.02 -39.58 14.22
CA SER A 8 -12.62 -39.20 14.38
C SER A 8 -12.07 -38.48 13.15
N VAL A 9 -12.39 -38.94 11.95
CA VAL A 9 -12.01 -38.30 10.69
C VAL A 9 -12.74 -36.96 10.53
N ALA A 10 -14.02 -36.91 10.90
CA ALA A 10 -14.77 -35.66 10.92
C ALA A 10 -14.14 -34.62 11.89
N ALA A 11 -13.74 -35.04 13.09
CA ALA A 11 -13.08 -34.16 14.07
C ALA A 11 -11.73 -33.63 13.57
N VAL A 12 -10.90 -34.47 12.95
CA VAL A 12 -9.62 -34.04 12.36
C VAL A 12 -9.82 -33.02 11.25
N ILE A 13 -10.83 -33.22 10.39
CA ILE A 13 -11.18 -32.25 9.34
C ILE A 13 -11.61 -30.92 9.95
N VAL A 14 -12.47 -30.93 10.97
CA VAL A 14 -12.93 -29.71 11.64
C VAL A 14 -11.77 -28.95 12.29
N VAL A 15 -10.89 -29.65 13.01
CA VAL A 15 -9.70 -29.03 13.62
C VAL A 15 -8.76 -28.47 12.56
N GLY A 16 -8.53 -29.20 11.47
CA GLY A 16 -7.73 -28.74 10.34
C GLY A 16 -8.31 -27.47 9.69
N LEU A 17 -9.63 -27.41 9.51
CA LEU A 17 -10.33 -26.23 8.99
C LEU A 17 -10.23 -25.03 9.94
N LEU A 18 -10.39 -25.25 11.25
CA LEU A 18 -10.25 -24.20 12.25
C LEU A 18 -8.81 -23.65 12.31
N LEU A 19 -7.80 -24.52 12.23
CA LEU A 19 -6.39 -24.11 12.17
C LEU A 19 -6.09 -23.35 10.88
N ALA A 20 -6.56 -23.84 9.73
CA ALA A 20 -6.40 -23.15 8.45
C ALA A 20 -7.07 -21.77 8.46
N PHE A 21 -8.29 -21.67 9.01
CA PHE A 21 -9.00 -20.41 9.15
C PHE A 21 -8.30 -19.46 10.13
N GLY A 22 -7.82 -19.97 11.27
CA GLY A 22 -7.03 -19.19 12.23
C GLY A 22 -5.73 -18.67 11.63
N CYS A 23 -5.00 -19.51 10.90
CA CYS A 23 -3.80 -19.11 10.16
C CYS A 23 -4.11 -18.07 9.07
N TRP A 24 -5.19 -18.25 8.31
CA TRP A 24 -5.61 -17.27 7.31
C TRP A 24 -6.02 -15.93 7.93
N ALA A 25 -6.77 -15.95 9.03
CA ALA A 25 -7.17 -14.74 9.74
C ALA A 25 -5.98 -14.03 10.41
N TYR A 26 -5.02 -14.79 10.94
CA TYR A 26 -3.84 -14.23 11.61
C TYR A 26 -2.78 -13.77 10.62
N PHE A 27 -2.46 -14.55 9.59
CA PHE A 27 -1.38 -14.28 8.63
C PHE A 27 -1.83 -13.66 7.31
N GLY A 28 -3.10 -13.74 6.94
CA GLY A 28 -3.64 -13.08 5.75
C GLY A 28 -3.57 -11.55 5.87
N ASP A 29 -3.54 -10.88 4.72
CA ASP A 29 -3.76 -9.43 4.62
C ASP A 29 -5.24 -9.13 4.95
N THR A 30 -5.58 -9.24 6.22
CA THR A 30 -6.92 -9.01 6.73
C THR A 30 -7.19 -7.51 6.87
N SER A 31 -8.46 -7.13 6.76
CA SER A 31 -8.93 -5.75 6.90
C SER A 31 -8.46 -5.07 8.19
N PHE A 32 -8.20 -5.84 9.26
CA PHE A 32 -7.64 -5.34 10.52
C PHE A 32 -6.20 -4.84 10.39
N ARG A 33 -5.33 -5.58 9.70
CA ARG A 33 -3.94 -5.17 9.45
C ARG A 33 -3.90 -3.94 8.55
N GLN A 34 -4.78 -3.92 7.55
CA GLN A 34 -4.95 -2.77 6.66
C GLN A 34 -5.37 -1.52 7.41
N GLU A 35 -6.39 -1.58 8.26
CA GLU A 35 -6.85 -0.43 9.03
C GLU A 35 -5.75 0.08 9.98
N ARG A 36 -4.97 -0.81 10.59
CA ARG A 36 -3.83 -0.44 11.44
C ARG A 36 -2.76 0.32 10.64
N ARG A 37 -2.40 -0.15 9.45
CA ARG A 37 -1.44 0.52 8.57
C ARG A 37 -1.96 1.86 8.08
N MET A 38 -3.23 1.93 7.67
CA MET A 38 -3.86 3.19 7.28
C MET A 38 -3.92 4.20 8.42
N LYS A 39 -4.17 3.76 9.66
CA LYS A 39 -4.14 4.63 10.84
C LYS A 39 -2.75 5.21 11.08
N LEU A 40 -1.70 4.37 11.02
CA LEU A 40 -0.31 4.83 11.12
C LEU A 40 0.04 5.81 9.99
N ALA A 41 -0.40 5.51 8.76
CA ALA A 41 -0.20 6.39 7.62
C ALA A 41 -0.86 7.75 7.82
N ARG A 42 -2.13 7.80 8.28
CA ARG A 42 -2.85 9.05 8.57
C ARG A 42 -2.14 9.90 9.63
N GLN A 43 -1.54 9.27 10.64
CA GLN A 43 -0.77 9.98 11.68
C GLN A 43 0.53 10.60 11.15
N HIS A 44 1.19 9.92 10.21
CA HIS A 44 2.45 10.40 9.61
C HIS A 44 2.26 11.25 8.35
N LEU A 45 1.04 11.30 7.81
CA LEU A 45 0.71 12.01 6.58
C LEU A 45 1.14 13.49 6.61
N PRO A 46 0.93 14.27 7.69
CA PRO A 46 1.33 15.68 7.72
C PRO A 46 2.83 15.89 7.50
N ALA A 47 3.69 15.02 8.03
CA ALA A 47 5.14 15.13 7.85
C ALA A 47 5.53 14.97 6.37
N ILE A 48 4.94 13.98 5.70
CA ILE A 48 5.19 13.71 4.28
C ILE A 48 4.60 14.81 3.40
N THR A 49 3.34 15.21 3.63
CA THR A 49 2.70 16.27 2.82
C THR A 49 3.43 17.59 2.96
N ASN A 50 3.87 17.96 4.18
CA ASN A 50 4.61 19.19 4.39
C ASN A 50 5.96 19.17 3.66
N ALA A 51 6.68 18.04 3.71
CA ALA A 51 7.95 17.89 3.01
C ALA A 51 7.79 17.96 1.48
N VAL A 52 6.73 17.37 0.93
CA VAL A 52 6.45 17.41 -0.51
C VAL A 52 5.98 18.80 -0.95
N TYR A 53 5.00 19.39 -0.25
CA TYR A 53 4.39 20.67 -0.63
C TYR A 53 5.25 21.90 -0.34
N ALA A 54 6.35 21.75 0.41
CA ALA A 54 7.36 22.79 0.50
C ALA A 54 8.08 23.06 -0.83
N ASN A 55 8.00 22.14 -1.81
CA ASN A 55 8.69 22.24 -3.08
C ASN A 55 7.70 22.58 -4.21
N PRO A 56 7.83 23.76 -4.86
CA PRO A 56 6.89 24.19 -5.92
C PRO A 56 6.82 23.25 -7.12
N GLU A 57 7.90 22.51 -7.38
CA GLU A 57 8.02 21.51 -8.45
C GLU A 57 7.10 20.28 -8.28
N PHE A 58 6.48 20.10 -7.11
CA PHE A 58 5.52 19.02 -6.84
C PHE A 58 4.09 19.51 -6.65
N ARG A 59 3.74 20.71 -7.14
CA ARG A 59 2.38 21.28 -7.01
C ARG A 59 1.26 20.39 -7.58
N ASP A 60 1.59 19.59 -8.61
CA ASP A 60 0.66 18.68 -9.28
C ASP A 60 0.70 17.25 -8.70
N VAL A 61 1.37 17.09 -7.55
CA VAL A 61 1.46 15.83 -6.80
C VAL A 61 0.53 15.89 -5.59
N THR A 62 -0.21 14.82 -5.35
CA THR A 62 -1.02 14.64 -4.15
C THR A 62 -0.55 13.41 -3.39
N VAL A 63 -0.39 13.56 -2.07
CA VAL A 63 -0.05 12.45 -1.16
C VAL A 63 -1.24 12.17 -0.26
N GLY A 64 -1.65 10.91 -0.21
CA GLY A 64 -2.76 10.46 0.61
C GLY A 64 -2.53 9.08 1.22
N VAL A 65 -3.57 8.54 1.85
CA VAL A 65 -3.57 7.19 2.41
C VAL A 65 -4.43 6.29 1.53
N GLY A 66 -3.84 5.21 1.04
CA GLY A 66 -4.50 4.23 0.18
C GLY A 66 -4.69 2.88 0.87
N THR A 67 -5.60 2.07 0.31
CA THR A 67 -5.81 0.68 0.71
C THR A 67 -4.86 -0.30 0.00
N GLY A 68 -4.16 0.15 -1.05
CA GLY A 68 -3.17 -0.64 -1.78
C GLY A 68 -2.05 -1.16 -0.87
N ALA A 69 -1.46 -2.31 -1.23
CA ALA A 69 -0.45 -2.99 -0.44
C ALA A 69 -0.85 -3.24 1.04
N GLY A 70 -2.16 -3.41 1.31
CA GLY A 70 -2.69 -3.59 2.65
C GLY A 70 -2.57 -2.35 3.52
N GLY A 71 -2.70 -1.15 2.95
CA GLY A 71 -2.60 0.14 3.66
C GLY A 71 -1.26 0.82 3.43
N CYS A 72 -1.26 1.91 2.67
CA CYS A 72 -0.05 2.57 2.18
C CYS A 72 -0.18 4.10 2.16
N PHE A 73 0.94 4.78 1.94
CA PHE A 73 0.93 6.11 1.33
C PHE A 73 0.73 5.97 -0.17
N LEU A 74 -0.22 6.70 -0.72
CA LEU A 74 -0.47 6.78 -2.15
C LEU A 74 -0.03 8.15 -2.64
N VAL A 75 0.92 8.17 -3.57
CA VAL A 75 1.47 9.39 -4.18
C VAL A 75 1.01 9.40 -5.63
N VAL A 76 0.13 10.34 -5.99
CA VAL A 76 -0.46 10.44 -7.33
C VAL A 76 -0.22 11.81 -7.94
N GLY A 77 -0.22 11.89 -9.27
CA GLY A 77 -0.10 13.17 -9.97
C GLY A 77 0.89 13.13 -11.14
N ALA A 78 1.51 14.27 -11.41
CA ALA A 78 2.51 14.40 -12.45
C ALA A 78 3.75 15.14 -11.94
N VAL A 79 4.90 14.82 -12.54
CA VAL A 79 6.15 15.55 -12.38
C VAL A 79 6.73 15.85 -13.76
N GLU A 80 7.49 16.94 -13.87
CA GLU A 80 8.01 17.39 -15.17
C GLU A 80 9.04 16.41 -15.75
N THR A 81 10.01 15.99 -14.93
CA THR A 81 11.17 15.19 -15.36
C THR A 81 11.40 13.95 -14.49
N GLU A 82 12.21 13.01 -14.98
CA GLU A 82 12.67 11.85 -14.19
C GLU A 82 13.51 12.26 -12.98
N LYS A 83 14.22 13.38 -13.09
CA LYS A 83 14.98 13.94 -11.97
C LYS A 83 14.03 14.37 -10.86
N ASN A 84 12.92 15.01 -11.19
CA ASN A 84 11.90 15.41 -10.22
C ASN A 84 11.24 14.18 -9.57
N LEU A 85 10.99 13.10 -10.33
CA LEU A 85 10.49 11.84 -9.77
C LEU A 85 11.47 11.26 -8.72
N SER A 86 12.75 11.20 -9.08
CA SER A 86 13.80 10.66 -8.21
C SER A 86 13.97 11.51 -6.95
N GLU A 87 13.90 12.84 -7.10
CA GLU A 87 13.99 13.77 -5.98
C GLU A 87 12.78 13.67 -5.04
N LEU A 88 11.57 13.57 -5.58
CA LEU A 88 10.35 13.33 -4.80
C LEU A 88 10.46 12.03 -3.99
N GLN A 89 10.91 10.93 -4.61
CA GLN A 89 11.12 9.66 -3.92
C GLN A 89 12.15 9.80 -2.79
N ARG A 90 13.24 10.54 -3.02
CA ARG A 90 14.27 10.82 -2.01
C ARG A 90 13.70 11.60 -0.83
N ILE A 91 12.92 12.65 -1.08
CA ILE A 91 12.28 13.48 -0.04
C ILE A 91 11.34 12.64 0.82
N ILE A 92 10.49 11.81 0.19
CA ILE A 92 9.56 10.94 0.92
C ILE A 92 10.31 9.86 1.71
N ALA A 93 11.35 9.25 1.12
CA ALA A 93 12.16 8.26 1.82
C ALA A 93 12.89 8.83 3.05
N ALA A 94 13.33 10.09 2.97
CA ALA A 94 13.97 10.78 4.10
C ALA A 94 13.04 10.95 5.32
N GLN A 95 11.72 10.94 5.11
CA GLN A 95 10.73 10.99 6.20
C GLN A 95 10.53 9.63 6.91
N GLN A 96 11.19 8.56 6.45
CA GLN A 96 11.11 7.22 7.04
C GLN A 96 9.65 6.74 7.23
N PRO A 97 8.86 6.65 6.15
CA PRO A 97 7.44 6.33 6.25
C PRO A 97 7.21 4.96 6.93
N PRO A 98 6.31 4.87 7.94
CA PRO A 98 6.10 3.64 8.70
C PRO A 98 5.35 2.54 7.92
N VAL A 99 4.88 2.85 6.71
CA VAL A 99 4.19 1.93 5.81
C VAL A 99 4.71 2.11 4.39
N ALA A 100 4.40 1.16 3.51
CA ALA A 100 4.80 1.22 2.11
C ALA A 100 4.31 2.50 1.42
N VAL A 101 5.09 3.00 0.46
CA VAL A 101 4.73 4.11 -0.42
C VAL A 101 4.50 3.56 -1.82
N VAL A 102 3.34 3.87 -2.39
CA VAL A 102 2.95 3.48 -3.74
C VAL A 102 2.93 4.74 -4.59
N TYR A 103 3.74 4.74 -5.65
CA TYR A 103 3.85 5.84 -6.59
C TYR A 103 3.03 5.55 -7.85
N GLN A 104 2.11 6.46 -8.17
CA GLN A 104 1.32 6.46 -9.39
C GLN A 104 1.46 7.84 -10.05
N LEU A 105 2.65 8.09 -10.56
CA LEU A 105 3.05 9.38 -11.13
C LEU A 105 3.25 9.27 -12.63
N LYS A 106 2.93 10.35 -13.35
CA LYS A 106 3.28 10.53 -14.76
C LYS A 106 4.47 11.48 -14.89
N VAL A 107 5.44 11.12 -15.73
CA VAL A 107 6.56 12.00 -16.09
C VAL A 107 6.23 12.66 -17.43
N LEU A 108 6.17 13.99 -17.46
CA LEU A 108 5.67 14.74 -18.62
C LEU A 108 6.69 14.79 -19.77
N GLU A 109 7.99 14.86 -19.48
CA GLU A 109 9.06 14.90 -20.48
C GLU A 109 9.02 13.70 -21.45
N ARG A 110 8.68 12.50 -20.94
CA ARG A 110 8.51 11.29 -21.77
C ARG A 110 7.38 11.37 -22.80
N TYR A 111 6.44 12.31 -22.67
CA TYR A 111 5.33 12.47 -23.62
C TYR A 111 5.65 13.44 -24.77
N SER A 112 6.71 14.25 -24.68
CA SER A 112 7.06 15.21 -25.72
C SER A 112 7.78 14.57 -26.92
N ASP A 113 8.50 13.47 -26.67
CA ASP A 113 9.23 12.72 -27.71
C ASP A 113 8.39 11.66 -28.42
N ALA A 114 7.14 11.46 -27.96
CA ALA A 114 6.19 10.54 -28.56
C ALA A 114 5.12 11.30 -29.34
N LYS A 115 5.51 11.95 -30.44
CA LYS A 115 4.55 12.44 -31.45
C LYS A 115 4.92 11.83 -32.82
N PRO A 116 3.97 11.19 -33.52
CA PRO A 116 4.20 10.60 -34.85
C PRO A 116 4.53 11.65 -35.91
#